data_AF-A0A3P7P910-F1
#
_entry.id   AF-A0A3P7P910-F1
#
_cell.length_a   1.000
_cell.length_b   1.000
_cell.length_c   1.000
_cell.angle_alpha   90.00
_cell.angle_beta   90.00
_cell.angle_gamma   90.00
#
_symmetry.space_group_name_H-M   'P 1'
#
loop_
_entity.id
_entity.type
_entity.pdbx_description
1 polymer ?
#
loop_
_entity_poly.entity_id
_entity_poly.type
_entity_poly.pdbx_seq_one_letter_code
_entity_poly.pdbx_strand_id
1 'polypeptide(L)'
;MDNRVAAIYTEAQQNAKYLQIVVRQCRPLYEYRIITNQMITSCKGYITDCDESPIWTQDPEKLLKRLNDCIDLNKAYQNAYKEAQDTIAEREKRLNFSKVQIFGDFDEFATRLEAIIHIIKTMKEYSILETVFIEGKLKILQHYRKIKAFITSRTYDYLDTGNVQFSKDFEYFGTEVAKLKASFPRFGSTLSIL
;
A
#
# COMPACT_ATOMS: atom_id res chain seq x y z
N MET A 1 14.55 -58.52 15.58
CA MET A 1 14.63 -57.13 15.08
C MET A 1 14.94 -56.25 16.27
N ASP A 2 15.94 -55.39 16.13
CA ASP A 2 16.57 -54.62 17.20
C ASP A 2 15.57 -53.64 17.85
N ASN A 3 15.43 -53.67 19.18
CA ASN A 3 14.52 -52.81 19.95
C ASN A 3 14.71 -51.32 19.65
N ARG A 4 15.93 -50.93 19.22
CA ARG A 4 16.25 -49.58 18.78
C ARG A 4 15.51 -49.17 17.50
N VAL A 5 15.39 -50.08 16.55
CA VAL A 5 14.67 -49.84 15.28
C VAL A 5 13.19 -49.66 15.52
N ALA A 6 12.60 -50.45 16.45
CA ALA A 6 11.20 -50.31 16.84
C ALA A 6 10.91 -48.97 17.55
N ALA A 7 11.82 -48.50 18.41
CA ALA A 7 11.70 -47.20 19.08
C ALA A 7 11.76 -46.04 18.08
N ILE A 8 12.75 -46.04 17.17
CA ILE A 8 12.90 -45.03 16.12
C ILE A 8 11.67 -44.99 15.21
N TYR A 9 11.14 -46.16 14.83
CA TYR A 9 9.93 -46.25 14.02
C TYR A 9 8.71 -45.66 14.73
N THR A 10 8.56 -45.93 16.02
CA THR A 10 7.44 -45.40 16.83
C THR A 10 7.53 -43.88 16.96
N GLU A 11 8.73 -43.36 17.22
CA GLU A 11 9.00 -41.92 17.28
C GLU A 11 8.70 -41.24 15.94
N ALA A 12 9.15 -41.83 14.82
CA ALA A 12 8.86 -41.34 13.48
C ALA A 12 7.35 -41.27 13.18
N GLN A 13 6.59 -42.30 13.58
CA GLN A 13 5.13 -42.29 13.44
C GLN A 13 4.46 -41.17 14.27
N GLN A 14 4.98 -40.89 15.47
CA GLN A 14 4.45 -39.86 16.33
C GLN A 14 4.76 -38.45 15.80
N ASN A 15 5.98 -38.25 15.30
CA ASN A 15 6.38 -37.03 14.61
C ASN A 15 5.53 -36.76 13.37
N ALA A 16 5.23 -37.80 12.58
CA ALA A 16 4.32 -37.67 11.43
C ALA A 16 2.91 -37.20 11.84
N LYS A 17 2.37 -37.69 12.97
CA LYS A 17 1.07 -37.23 13.50
C LYS A 17 1.11 -35.76 13.92
N TYR A 18 2.19 -35.31 14.57
CA TYR A 18 2.35 -33.89 14.92
C TYR A 18 2.40 -33.00 13.67
N LEU A 19 3.14 -33.40 12.64
CA LEU A 19 3.21 -32.67 11.37
C LEU A 19 1.83 -32.58 10.68
N GLN A 20 1.03 -33.65 10.68
CA GLN A 20 -0.33 -33.60 10.13
C GLN A 20 -1.23 -32.61 10.88
N ILE A 21 -1.11 -32.52 12.21
CA ILE A 21 -1.84 -31.54 13.02
C ILE A 21 -1.41 -30.11 12.64
N VAL A 22 -0.10 -29.86 12.53
CA VAL A 22 0.44 -28.56 12.11
C VAL A 22 -0.06 -28.17 10.73
N VAL A 23 0.00 -29.08 9.75
CA VAL A 23 -0.51 -28.83 8.39
C VAL A 23 -2.00 -28.45 8.40
N ARG A 24 -2.82 -29.18 9.16
CA ARG A 24 -4.26 -28.90 9.27
C ARG A 24 -4.53 -27.54 9.90
N GLN A 25 -3.77 -27.16 10.92
CA GLN A 25 -3.94 -25.86 11.59
C GLN A 25 -3.42 -24.69 10.76
N CYS A 26 -2.36 -24.88 9.95
CA CYS A 26 -1.78 -23.82 9.12
C CYS A 26 -2.46 -23.64 7.76
N ARG A 27 -3.21 -24.64 7.27
CA ARG A 27 -3.86 -24.59 5.95
C ARG A 27 -4.72 -23.33 5.72
N PRO A 28 -5.59 -22.90 6.65
CA PRO A 28 -6.38 -21.70 6.44
C PRO A 28 -5.52 -20.45 6.26
N LEU A 29 -4.39 -20.34 6.98
CA LEU A 29 -3.46 -19.22 6.82
C LEU A 29 -2.84 -19.18 5.41
N TYR A 30 -2.49 -20.34 4.86
CA TYR A 30 -2.00 -20.44 3.48
C TYR A 30 -3.06 -20.03 2.46
N GLU A 31 -4.32 -20.43 2.67
CA GLU A 31 -5.46 -20.05 1.84
C GLU A 31 -5.71 -18.53 1.90
N TYR A 32 -5.69 -17.91 3.08
CA TYR A 32 -5.78 -16.46 3.24
C TYR A 32 -4.67 -15.72 2.48
N ARG A 33 -3.43 -16.19 2.58
CA ARG A 33 -2.31 -15.59 1.84
C ARG A 33 -2.52 -15.62 0.33
N ILE A 34 -3.05 -16.72 -0.22
CA ILE A 34 -3.36 -16.81 -1.67
C ILE A 34 -4.43 -15.78 -2.05
N ILE A 35 -5.49 -15.66 -1.24
CA ILE A 35 -6.57 -14.69 -1.48
C ILE A 35 -6.03 -13.27 -1.44
N THR A 36 -5.26 -12.92 -0.40
CA THR A 36 -4.65 -11.59 -0.25
C THR A 36 -3.76 -11.26 -1.46
N ASN A 37 -2.89 -12.18 -1.89
CA ASN A 37 -2.03 -11.97 -3.05
C ASN A 37 -2.84 -11.74 -4.33
N GLN A 38 -3.90 -12.53 -4.56
CA GLN A 38 -4.76 -12.38 -5.72
C GLN A 38 -5.48 -11.02 -5.71
N MET A 39 -5.95 -10.55 -4.56
CA MET A 39 -6.56 -9.23 -4.41
C MET A 39 -5.55 -8.12 -4.75
N ILE A 40 -4.33 -8.18 -4.21
CA ILE A 40 -3.27 -7.19 -4.51
C ILE A 40 -2.93 -7.19 -6.01
N THR A 41 -2.74 -8.37 -6.62
CA THR A 41 -2.48 -8.49 -8.06
C THR A 41 -3.62 -7.88 -8.89
N SER A 42 -4.87 -8.13 -8.50
CA SER A 42 -6.03 -7.59 -9.19
C SER A 42 -6.11 -6.06 -9.05
N CYS A 43 -5.81 -5.53 -7.86
CA CYS A 43 -5.69 -4.09 -7.63
C CYS A 43 -4.61 -3.45 -8.51
N LYS A 44 -3.42 -4.06 -8.59
CA LYS A 44 -2.33 -3.56 -9.45
C LYS A 44 -2.78 -3.48 -10.91
N GLY A 45 -3.37 -4.55 -11.45
CA GLY A 45 -3.91 -4.55 -12.81
C GLY A 45 -5.02 -3.51 -13.02
N TYR A 46 -5.94 -3.34 -12.07
CA TYR A 46 -6.98 -2.32 -12.15
C TYR A 46 -6.41 -0.89 -12.14
N ILE A 47 -5.38 -0.63 -11.32
CA ILE A 47 -4.72 0.67 -11.23
C ILE A 47 -3.94 0.99 -12.52
N THR A 48 -3.20 0.03 -13.06
CA THR A 48 -2.34 0.24 -14.25
C THR A 48 -3.05 0.03 -15.57
N ASP A 49 -4.35 -0.28 -15.56
CA ASP A 49 -5.10 -0.68 -16.75
C ASP A 49 -4.43 -1.87 -17.46
N CYS A 50 -4.07 -2.90 -16.70
CA CYS A 50 -3.29 -4.05 -17.17
C CYS A 50 -1.96 -3.65 -17.85
N ASP A 51 -1.24 -2.72 -17.21
CA ASP A 51 0.04 -2.16 -17.66
C ASP A 51 0.00 -1.29 -18.93
N GLU A 52 -1.19 -1.02 -19.46
CA GLU A 52 -1.36 -0.11 -20.61
C GLU A 52 -1.26 1.37 -20.21
N SER A 53 -1.37 1.69 -18.92
CA SER A 53 -1.43 3.06 -18.43
C SER A 53 -0.52 3.30 -17.21
N PRO A 54 0.72 3.80 -17.41
CA PRO A 54 1.61 4.19 -16.32
C PRO A 54 0.98 5.22 -15.37
N ILE A 55 1.29 5.13 -14.06
CA ILE A 55 0.70 5.94 -12.98
C ILE A 55 0.59 7.43 -13.34
N TRP A 56 1.67 8.05 -13.80
CA TRP A 56 1.71 9.50 -14.04
C TRP A 56 1.17 9.96 -15.39
N THR A 57 0.72 9.04 -16.24
CA THR A 57 0.17 9.35 -17.58
C THR A 57 -1.36 9.30 -17.62
N GLN A 58 -1.99 8.79 -16.56
CA GLN A 58 -3.43 8.65 -16.45
C GLN A 58 -4.11 9.99 -16.11
N ASP A 59 -5.41 10.05 -16.39
CA ASP A 59 -6.27 11.09 -15.82
C ASP A 59 -6.23 11.04 -14.27
N PRO A 60 -5.92 12.16 -13.58
CA PRO A 60 -5.78 12.17 -12.14
C PRO A 60 -7.03 11.74 -11.37
N GLU A 61 -8.24 12.08 -11.83
CA GLU A 61 -9.48 11.74 -11.13
C GLU A 61 -9.80 10.24 -11.28
N LYS A 62 -9.63 9.70 -12.50
CA LYS A 62 -9.76 8.25 -12.75
C LYS A 62 -8.78 7.46 -11.90
N LEU A 63 -7.52 7.89 -11.82
CA LEU A 63 -6.50 7.23 -11.01
C LEU A 63 -6.80 7.33 -9.52
N LEU A 64 -7.18 8.51 -9.01
CA LEU A 64 -7.57 8.66 -7.61
C LEU A 64 -8.73 7.74 -7.24
N LYS A 65 -9.73 7.61 -8.11
CA LYS A 65 -10.84 6.66 -7.90
C LYS A 65 -10.32 5.22 -7.80
N ARG A 66 -9.50 4.78 -8.76
CA ARG A 66 -8.91 3.43 -8.77
C ARG A 66 -8.14 3.13 -7.48
N LEU A 67 -7.31 4.08 -7.02
CA LEU A 67 -6.52 3.93 -5.78
C LEU A 67 -7.43 3.80 -4.55
N ASN A 68 -8.48 4.62 -4.43
CA ASN A 68 -9.42 4.55 -3.30
C ASN A 68 -10.25 3.26 -3.32
N ASP A 69 -10.73 2.83 -4.49
CA ASP A 69 -11.47 1.56 -4.64
C ASP A 69 -10.64 0.38 -4.09
N CYS A 70 -9.32 0.36 -4.37
CA CYS A 70 -8.41 -0.67 -3.86
C CYS A 70 -8.16 -0.60 -2.34
N ILE A 71 -8.08 0.60 -1.77
CA ILE A 71 -8.00 0.79 -0.31
C ILE A 71 -9.29 0.30 0.36
N ASP A 72 -10.44 0.63 -0.21
CA ASP A 72 -11.73 0.22 0.33
C ASP A 72 -11.96 -1.30 0.21
N LEU A 73 -11.39 -1.95 -0.82
CA LEU A 73 -11.35 -3.41 -0.90
C LEU A 73 -10.62 -4.04 0.30
N ASN A 74 -9.47 -3.49 0.71
CA ASN A 74 -8.77 -3.98 1.91
C ASN A 74 -9.63 -3.82 3.18
N LYS A 75 -10.28 -2.66 3.35
CA LYS A 75 -11.21 -2.44 4.47
C LYS A 75 -12.37 -3.43 4.46
N ALA A 76 -12.97 -3.66 3.30
CA ALA A 76 -14.06 -4.62 3.13
C ALA A 76 -13.62 -6.05 3.44
N TYR A 77 -12.41 -6.44 3.00
CA TYR A 77 -11.83 -7.74 3.32
C TYR A 77 -11.64 -7.95 4.84
N GLN A 78 -11.10 -6.94 5.55
CA GLN A 78 -10.94 -7.00 7.00
C GLN A 78 -12.29 -7.04 7.75
N ASN A 79 -13.28 -6.30 7.27
CA ASN A 79 -14.64 -6.31 7.83
C ASN A 79 -15.31 -7.68 7.62
N ALA A 80 -15.23 -8.23 6.41
CA ALA A 80 -15.78 -9.56 6.12
C ALA A 80 -15.14 -10.65 6.98
N TYR A 81 -13.82 -10.57 7.23
CA TYR A 81 -13.15 -11.46 8.16
C TYR A 81 -13.67 -11.30 9.60
N LYS A 82 -13.86 -10.07 10.07
CA LYS A 82 -14.41 -9.81 11.40
C LYS A 82 -15.83 -10.39 11.56
N GLU A 83 -16.70 -10.16 10.58
CA GLU A 83 -18.06 -10.71 10.58
C GLU A 83 -18.06 -12.25 10.56
N ALA A 84 -17.15 -12.86 9.79
CA ALA A 84 -16.96 -14.30 9.79
C ALA A 84 -16.46 -14.82 11.16
N GLN A 85 -15.60 -14.08 11.86
CA GLN A 85 -15.16 -14.45 13.22
C GLN A 85 -16.30 -14.39 14.25
N ASP A 86 -17.21 -13.42 14.11
CA ASP A 86 -18.33 -13.23 15.04
C ASP A 86 -19.43 -14.29 14.88
N THR A 87 -19.50 -14.96 13.72
CA THR A 87 -20.50 -16.00 13.40
C THR A 87 -20.04 -17.43 13.71
N ILE A 88 -18.75 -17.63 14.00
CA ILE A 88 -18.16 -18.94 14.29
C ILE A 88 -18.30 -19.29 15.79
N ALA A 89 -18.64 -20.54 16.10
CA ALA A 89 -18.79 -21.02 17.47
C ALA A 89 -17.48 -20.88 18.28
N GLU A 90 -17.59 -20.61 19.59
CA GLU A 90 -16.45 -20.37 20.51
C GLU A 90 -15.36 -21.46 20.49
N ARG A 91 -15.70 -22.70 20.09
CA ARG A 91 -14.77 -23.82 19.93
C ARG A 91 -13.87 -23.71 18.69
N GLU A 92 -14.32 -23.05 17.64
CA GLU A 92 -13.61 -22.83 16.38
C GLU A 92 -12.82 -21.49 16.37
N LYS A 93 -13.12 -20.57 17.30
CA LYS A 93 -12.29 -19.37 17.63
C LYS A 93 -10.84 -19.68 18.02
N ARG A 94 -10.46 -20.96 18.18
CA ARG A 94 -9.11 -21.36 18.60
C ARG A 94 -8.04 -21.23 17.51
N LEU A 95 -8.43 -20.97 16.25
CA LEU A 95 -7.52 -20.60 15.17
C LEU A 95 -7.38 -19.07 15.08
N ASN A 96 -6.88 -18.45 16.15
CA ASN A 96 -6.55 -17.02 16.13
C ASN A 96 -5.26 -16.80 15.34
N PHE A 97 -5.38 -16.73 14.02
CA PHE A 97 -4.29 -16.26 13.19
C PHE A 97 -4.03 -14.78 13.46
N SER A 98 -2.76 -14.37 13.40
CA SER A 98 -2.42 -12.96 13.51
C SER A 98 -3.02 -12.20 12.32
N LYS A 99 -3.74 -11.11 12.60
CA LYS A 99 -4.22 -10.19 11.57
C LYS A 99 -3.07 -9.71 10.67
N VAL A 100 -1.88 -9.51 11.24
CA VAL A 100 -0.67 -9.13 10.50
C VAL A 100 -0.29 -10.20 9.46
N GLN A 101 -0.48 -11.48 9.76
CA GLN A 101 -0.16 -12.56 8.82
C GLN A 101 -1.21 -12.73 7.70
N ILE A 102 -2.43 -12.21 7.91
CA ILE A 102 -3.53 -12.31 6.94
C ILE A 102 -3.57 -11.05 6.05
N PHE A 103 -3.49 -9.88 6.67
CA PHE A 103 -3.72 -8.58 6.05
C PHE A 103 -2.45 -7.75 5.86
N GLY A 104 -1.33 -8.09 6.52
CA GLY A 104 -0.14 -7.23 6.58
C GLY A 104 0.36 -6.79 5.22
N ASP A 105 0.45 -7.71 4.25
CA ASP A 105 0.87 -7.39 2.88
C ASP A 105 -0.10 -6.41 2.18
N PHE A 106 -1.41 -6.53 2.44
CA PHE A 106 -2.42 -5.65 1.86
C PHE A 106 -2.50 -4.30 2.60
N ASP A 107 -2.26 -4.28 3.91
CA ASP A 107 -2.14 -3.04 4.70
C ASP A 107 -0.93 -2.21 4.25
N GLU A 108 0.20 -2.87 4.01
CA GLU A 108 1.40 -2.22 3.44
C GLU A 108 1.12 -1.69 2.03
N PHE A 109 0.43 -2.48 1.20
CA PHE A 109 0.00 -2.03 -0.13
C PHE A 109 -0.96 -0.83 -0.05
N ALA A 110 -1.96 -0.85 0.83
CA ALA A 110 -2.88 0.26 1.03
C ALA A 110 -2.15 1.54 1.48
N THR A 111 -1.19 1.40 2.41
CA THR A 111 -0.33 2.51 2.84
C THR A 111 0.47 3.09 1.66
N ARG A 112 0.97 2.23 0.77
CA ARG A 112 1.62 2.67 -0.47
C ARG A 112 0.67 3.46 -1.38
N LEU A 113 -0.58 3.01 -1.54
CA LEU A 113 -1.58 3.71 -2.34
C LEU A 113 -1.92 5.09 -1.75
N GLU A 114 -2.02 5.21 -0.42
CA GLU A 114 -2.25 6.49 0.27
C GLU A 114 -1.13 7.49 0.00
N ALA A 115 0.13 7.05 -0.02
CA ALA A 115 1.26 7.90 -0.38
C ALA A 115 1.17 8.41 -1.83
N ILE A 116 0.77 7.55 -2.77
CA ILE A 116 0.55 7.95 -4.18
C ILE A 116 -0.61 8.95 -4.29
N ILE A 117 -1.73 8.71 -3.59
CA ILE A 117 -2.86 9.65 -3.50
C ILE A 117 -2.37 11.01 -2.99
N HIS A 118 -1.52 11.03 -1.97
CA HIS A 118 -0.96 12.27 -1.42
C HIS A 118 -0.15 13.04 -2.45
N ILE A 119 0.70 12.36 -3.24
CA ILE A 119 1.47 12.98 -4.33
C ILE A 119 0.53 13.61 -5.36
N ILE A 120 -0.49 12.87 -5.82
CA ILE A 120 -1.44 13.35 -6.84
C ILE A 120 -2.20 14.58 -6.32
N LYS A 121 -2.74 14.53 -5.11
CA LYS A 121 -3.48 15.64 -4.49
C LYS A 121 -2.60 16.88 -4.34
N THR A 122 -1.36 16.71 -3.88
CA THR A 122 -0.38 17.81 -3.76
C THR A 122 -0.08 18.42 -5.12
N MET A 123 0.12 17.60 -6.16
CA MET A 123 0.34 18.10 -7.52
C MET A 123 -0.86 18.89 -8.04
N LYS A 124 -2.09 18.42 -7.78
CA LYS A 124 -3.33 19.11 -8.15
C LYS A 124 -3.46 20.45 -7.43
N GLU A 125 -3.23 20.49 -6.12
CA GLU A 125 -3.27 21.71 -5.30
C GLU A 125 -2.33 22.79 -5.86
N TYR A 126 -1.08 22.44 -6.13
CA TYR A 126 -0.08 23.41 -6.60
C TYR A 126 -0.11 23.66 -8.12
N SER A 127 -0.95 22.95 -8.89
CA SER A 127 -1.08 23.17 -10.34
C SER A 127 -1.56 24.58 -10.69
N ILE A 128 -2.29 25.23 -9.77
CA ILE A 128 -2.76 26.62 -9.90
C ILE A 128 -1.61 27.62 -10.08
N LEU A 129 -0.40 27.29 -9.62
CA LEU A 129 0.80 28.10 -9.84
C LEU A 129 1.17 28.22 -11.32
N GLU A 130 0.75 27.27 -12.15
CA GLU A 130 1.03 27.29 -13.59
C GLU A 130 0.11 28.29 -14.31
N THR A 131 -1.13 28.46 -13.84
CA THR A 131 -2.17 29.23 -14.52
C THR A 131 -2.33 30.66 -13.98
N VAL A 132 -2.20 30.88 -12.67
CA VAL A 132 -2.51 32.19 -12.06
C VAL A 132 -1.32 33.13 -12.14
N PHE A 133 -1.51 34.34 -12.66
CA PHE A 133 -0.47 35.37 -12.62
C PHE A 133 -0.31 35.91 -11.20
N ILE A 134 0.87 35.71 -10.60
CA ILE A 134 1.24 36.20 -9.27
C ILE A 134 2.63 36.80 -9.41
N GLU A 135 2.79 38.05 -8.99
CA GLU A 135 4.08 38.74 -9.05
C GLU A 135 5.13 37.97 -8.22
N GLY A 136 6.32 37.80 -8.77
CA GLY A 136 7.40 37.06 -8.11
C GLY A 136 7.25 35.53 -8.06
N LYS A 137 6.15 34.92 -8.56
CA LYS A 137 5.92 33.46 -8.46
C LYS A 137 6.95 32.58 -9.15
N LEU A 138 7.75 33.12 -10.08
CA LEU A 138 8.65 32.34 -10.94
C LEU A 138 9.56 31.40 -10.15
N LYS A 139 10.08 31.85 -9.00
CA LYS A 139 10.93 31.02 -8.14
C LYS A 139 10.16 29.86 -7.51
N ILE A 140 8.96 30.10 -6.97
CA ILE A 140 8.08 29.06 -6.42
C ILE A 140 7.67 28.08 -7.51
N LEU A 141 7.25 28.59 -8.66
CA LEU A 141 6.82 27.77 -9.79
C LEU A 141 7.97 26.86 -10.28
N GLN A 142 9.19 27.39 -10.37
CA GLN A 142 10.36 26.59 -10.74
C GLN A 142 10.66 25.52 -9.69
N HIS A 143 10.52 25.82 -8.40
CA HIS A 143 10.69 24.83 -7.33
C HIS A 143 9.62 23.73 -7.40
N TYR A 144 8.35 24.09 -7.54
CA TYR A 144 7.25 23.14 -7.73
C TYR A 144 7.49 22.21 -8.94
N ARG A 145 7.90 22.77 -10.09
CA ARG A 145 8.21 21.97 -11.29
C ARG A 145 9.35 20.97 -11.06
N LYS A 146 10.38 21.37 -10.30
CA LYS A 146 11.47 20.45 -9.91
C LYS A 146 10.97 19.32 -9.03
N ILE A 147 10.12 19.62 -8.04
CA ILE A 147 9.52 18.61 -7.16
C ILE A 147 8.67 17.62 -7.96
N LYS A 148 7.78 18.14 -8.82
CA LYS A 148 6.92 17.34 -9.71
C LYS A 148 7.75 16.46 -10.63
N ALA A 149 8.75 17.02 -11.32
CA ALA A 149 9.62 16.25 -12.21
C ALA A 149 10.44 15.19 -11.45
N PHE A 150 10.92 15.51 -10.25
CA PHE A 150 11.67 14.58 -9.42
C PHE A 150 10.87 13.31 -9.11
N ILE A 151 9.64 13.45 -8.60
CA ILE A 151 8.86 12.31 -8.12
C ILE A 151 8.23 11.52 -9.28
N THR A 152 7.93 12.16 -10.41
CA THR A 152 7.24 11.51 -11.54
C THR A 152 8.18 10.87 -12.57
N SER A 153 9.48 11.20 -12.53
CA SER A 153 10.48 10.68 -13.48
C SER A 153 11.13 9.36 -13.06
N ARG A 154 10.74 8.79 -11.91
CA ARG A 154 11.35 7.54 -11.43
C ARG A 154 10.93 6.36 -12.28
N THR A 155 11.86 5.43 -12.45
CA THR A 155 11.73 4.24 -13.31
C THR A 155 11.36 2.96 -12.56
N TYR A 156 11.26 3.02 -11.23
CA TYR A 156 10.78 1.89 -10.44
C TYR A 156 9.26 1.77 -10.53
N ASP A 157 8.74 0.59 -10.18
CA ASP A 157 7.30 0.40 -9.97
C ASP A 157 6.86 1.10 -8.67
N TYR A 158 5.99 2.09 -8.79
CA TYR A 158 5.45 2.83 -7.64
C TYR A 158 4.54 1.95 -6.77
N LEU A 159 3.95 0.90 -7.34
CA LEU A 159 3.08 -0.07 -6.66
C LEU A 159 3.84 -1.24 -6.02
N ASP A 160 5.17 -1.30 -6.19
CA ASP A 160 6.01 -2.28 -5.51
C ASP A 160 6.28 -1.85 -4.06
N THR A 161 5.65 -2.56 -3.11
CA THR A 161 5.80 -2.34 -1.67
C THR A 161 7.22 -2.65 -1.19
N GLY A 162 7.91 -3.60 -1.82
CA GLY A 162 9.30 -3.94 -1.51
C GLY A 162 10.31 -2.88 -1.94
N ASN A 163 9.89 -1.90 -2.75
CA ASN A 163 10.77 -0.84 -3.21
C ASN A 163 11.03 0.20 -2.11
N VAL A 164 12.19 0.11 -1.47
CA VAL A 164 12.64 1.04 -0.42
C VAL A 164 13.00 2.43 -0.96
N GLN A 165 13.29 2.56 -2.26
CA GLN A 165 13.65 3.84 -2.87
C GLN A 165 12.42 4.76 -2.98
N PHE A 166 11.23 4.21 -3.24
CA PHE A 166 9.99 4.97 -3.18
C PHE A 166 9.83 5.68 -1.83
N SER A 167 10.02 4.98 -0.72
CA SER A 167 9.83 5.58 0.61
C SER A 167 10.77 6.76 0.85
N LYS A 168 12.04 6.64 0.44
CA LYS A 168 13.03 7.72 0.50
C LYS A 168 12.65 8.91 -0.39
N ASP A 169 12.21 8.63 -1.61
CA ASP A 169 11.78 9.67 -2.55
C ASP A 169 10.51 10.37 -2.08
N PHE A 170 9.57 9.65 -1.45
CA PHE A 170 8.35 10.20 -0.87
C PHE A 170 8.65 11.11 0.32
N GLU A 171 9.57 10.71 1.21
CA GLU A 171 10.03 11.56 2.32
C GLU A 171 10.71 12.84 1.81
N TYR A 172 11.58 12.71 0.80
CA TYR A 172 12.19 13.86 0.14
C TYR A 172 11.15 14.78 -0.51
N PHE A 173 10.18 14.20 -1.23
CA PHE A 173 9.06 14.94 -1.81
C PHE A 173 8.32 15.74 -0.73
N GLY A 174 7.95 15.13 0.39
CA GLY A 174 7.29 15.81 1.51
C GLY A 174 8.13 16.96 2.09
N THR A 175 9.44 16.75 2.24
CA THR A 175 10.37 17.78 2.71
C THR A 175 10.43 18.98 1.75
N GLU A 176 10.51 18.74 0.44
CA GLU A 176 10.54 19.82 -0.54
C GLU A 176 9.19 20.54 -0.67
N VAL A 177 8.08 19.82 -0.55
CA VAL A 177 6.73 20.41 -0.49
C VAL A 177 6.58 21.31 0.74
N ALA A 178 7.11 20.91 1.90
CA ALA A 178 7.11 21.75 3.09
C ALA A 178 7.92 23.05 2.89
N LYS A 179 9.08 22.98 2.23
CA LYS A 179 9.89 24.16 1.86
C LYS A 179 9.16 25.07 0.86
N LEU A 180 8.49 24.46 -0.13
CA LEU A 180 7.65 25.18 -1.09
C LEU A 180 6.55 25.94 -0.34
N LYS A 181 5.80 25.26 0.55
CA LYS A 181 4.74 25.84 1.39
C LYS A 181 5.27 27.00 2.25
N ALA A 182 6.43 26.84 2.88
CA ALA A 182 7.06 27.90 3.69
C ALA A 182 7.54 29.10 2.86
N SER A 183 7.67 28.97 1.54
CA SER A 183 8.02 30.09 0.67
C SER A 183 6.81 31.02 0.42
N PHE A 184 5.57 30.53 0.49
CA PHE A 184 4.37 31.33 0.23
C PHE A 184 4.16 32.53 1.18
N PRO A 185 4.30 32.41 2.52
CA PRO A 185 4.19 33.55 3.43
C PRO A 185 5.16 34.70 3.11
N ARG A 186 6.32 34.41 2.50
CA ARG A 186 7.29 35.42 2.05
C ARG A 186 6.85 36.19 0.80
N PHE A 187 5.89 35.65 0.03
CA PHE A 187 5.16 36.39 -1.01
C PHE A 187 3.89 37.04 -0.43
N GLY A 188 3.39 36.49 0.69
CA GLY A 188 2.13 36.86 1.33
C GLY A 188 2.17 38.02 2.32
N SER A 189 3.29 38.73 2.50
CA SER A 189 3.23 40.08 3.12
C SER A 189 2.49 41.11 2.25
N THR A 190 1.96 40.69 1.09
CA THR A 190 1.04 41.45 0.24
C THR A 190 -0.28 40.70 -0.03
N LEU A 191 -0.54 39.56 0.62
CA LEU A 191 -1.81 38.82 0.49
C LEU A 191 -2.65 38.94 1.77
N SER A 192 -2.92 40.18 2.15
CA SER A 192 -4.26 40.50 2.65
C SER A 192 -5.18 40.50 1.43
N ILE A 193 -6.32 39.82 1.51
CA ILE A 193 -7.36 39.66 0.46
C ILE A 193 -7.16 38.37 -0.37
N LEU A 194 -7.53 37.24 0.23
CA LEU A 194 -8.66 36.39 -0.21
C LEU A 194 -9.14 35.56 0.98
#